data_AF-A0A8S4A4Q9-F1
#
_entry.id   AF-A0A8S4A4Q9-F1
#
_cell.length_a   1.000
_cell.length_b   1.000
_cell.length_c   1.000
_cell.angle_alpha   90.00
_cell.angle_beta   90.00
_cell.angle_gamma   90.00
#
_symmetry.space_group_name_H-M   'P 1'
#
loop_
_entity.id
_entity.type
_entity.pdbx_description
1 polymer ?
#
loop_
_entity_poly.entity_id
_entity_poly.type
_entity_poly.pdbx_seq_one_letter_code
_entity_poly.pdbx_strand_id
1 'polypeptide(L)'
;VAKERGEIIERDHDAIHDQSWYLDKELCDRLLREYGVQGYTIVQCLGDAIFIPAGAPHQVRNLHSCVKVAEDFVSPEHLNHCFRLTQEFRQLSETHSNHEDKLQVKNIIYHAVKDAIAVLRERDPDDE
;
A
#
# COMPACT_ATOMS: atom_id res chain seq x y z
N VAL A 1 -0.17 -14.58 -17.44
CA VAL A 1 -1.29 -13.95 -18.20
C VAL A 1 -0.85 -13.06 -19.35
N ALA A 2 -0.26 -11.86 -19.15
CA ALA A 2 0.14 -10.96 -20.25
C ALA A 2 1.03 -11.65 -21.30
N LYS A 3 2.07 -12.38 -20.86
CA LYS A 3 2.91 -13.21 -21.73
C LYS A 3 2.13 -14.29 -22.50
N GLU A 4 1.15 -14.94 -21.86
CA GLU A 4 0.31 -15.98 -22.49
C GLU A 4 -0.58 -15.39 -23.58
N ARG A 5 -0.96 -14.11 -23.46
CA ARG A 5 -1.74 -13.36 -24.44
C ARG A 5 -0.90 -12.71 -25.54
N GLY A 6 0.43 -12.88 -25.50
CA GLY A 6 1.34 -12.26 -26.46
C GLY A 6 1.52 -10.75 -26.27
N GLU A 7 1.17 -10.21 -25.09
CA GLU A 7 1.38 -8.80 -24.77
C GLU A 7 2.87 -8.51 -24.56
N ILE A 8 3.35 -7.39 -25.09
CA ILE A 8 4.72 -6.91 -24.88
C ILE A 8 4.78 -6.28 -23.49
N ILE A 9 5.64 -6.84 -22.63
CA ILE A 9 5.89 -6.31 -21.29
C ILE A 9 7.11 -5.39 -21.37
N GLU A 10 6.89 -4.10 -21.12
CA GLU A 10 7.98 -3.12 -21.03
C GLU A 10 8.93 -3.48 -19.87
N ARG A 11 10.19 -3.05 -19.96
CA ARG A 11 11.23 -3.41 -18.97
C ARG A 11 10.90 -2.96 -17.55
N ASP A 12 10.19 -1.84 -17.43
CA ASP A 12 9.86 -1.21 -16.15
C ASP A 12 8.39 -1.45 -15.75
N HIS A 13 7.72 -2.40 -16.40
CA HIS A 13 6.34 -2.77 -16.08
C HIS A 13 6.28 -3.62 -14.81
N ASP A 14 5.45 -3.20 -13.86
CA ASP A 14 5.15 -3.94 -12.64
C ASP A 14 3.63 -4.12 -12.54
N ALA A 15 3.15 -5.32 -12.87
CA ALA A 15 1.72 -5.62 -12.90
C ALA A 15 1.00 -5.41 -11.55
N ILE A 16 1.72 -5.43 -10.42
CA ILE A 16 1.16 -5.15 -9.09
C ILE A 16 1.01 -3.63 -8.92
N HIS A 17 2.05 -2.86 -9.21
CA HIS A 17 2.04 -1.41 -9.03
C HIS A 17 1.25 -0.65 -10.10
N ASP A 18 1.21 -1.19 -11.32
CA ASP A 18 0.42 -0.68 -12.44
C ASP A 18 -1.08 -0.98 -12.29
N GLN A 19 -1.46 -1.85 -11.36
CA GLN A 19 -2.86 -2.25 -11.10
C GLN A 19 -3.60 -2.71 -12.37
N SER A 20 -2.88 -3.36 -13.28
CA SER A 20 -3.33 -3.65 -14.65
C SER A 20 -4.26 -4.86 -14.78
N TRP A 21 -4.39 -5.65 -13.71
CA TRP A 21 -5.15 -6.90 -13.73
C TRP A 21 -6.13 -7.00 -12.55
N TYR A 22 -7.34 -7.49 -12.86
CA TYR A 22 -8.24 -8.06 -11.86
C TYR A 22 -8.12 -9.58 -11.90
N LEU A 23 -7.77 -10.20 -10.77
CA LEU A 23 -7.68 -11.65 -10.63
C LEU A 23 -9.08 -12.23 -10.42
N ASP A 24 -9.68 -12.76 -11.47
CA ASP A 24 -10.92 -13.51 -11.35
C ASP A 24 -10.73 -14.86 -10.64
N LYS A 25 -11.80 -15.65 -10.54
CA LYS A 25 -11.76 -16.94 -9.86
C LYS A 25 -10.77 -17.90 -10.51
N GLU A 26 -10.72 -17.96 -11.85
CA GLU A 26 -9.81 -18.86 -12.55
C GLU A 26 -8.36 -18.48 -12.30
N LEU A 27 -8.04 -17.18 -12.35
CA LEU A 27 -6.70 -16.67 -12.05
C LEU A 27 -6.33 -16.89 -10.57
N CYS A 28 -7.26 -16.72 -9.63
CA CYS A 28 -7.02 -17.02 -8.21
C CYS A 28 -6.76 -18.52 -7.99
N ASP A 29 -7.54 -19.39 -8.61
CA ASP A 29 -7.37 -20.85 -8.51
C ASP A 29 -6.03 -21.29 -9.12
N ARG A 30 -5.62 -20.68 -10.25
CA ARG A 30 -4.30 -20.86 -10.86
C ARG A 30 -3.18 -20.39 -9.93
N LEU A 31 -3.31 -19.19 -9.35
CA LEU A 31 -2.33 -18.59 -8.45
C LEU A 31 -2.08 -19.48 -7.22
N LEU A 32 -3.14 -20.05 -6.64
CA LEU A 32 -3.03 -21.02 -5.56
C LEU A 32 -2.34 -22.32 -6.01
N ARG A 33 -2.76 -22.91 -7.14
CA ARG A 33 -2.24 -24.19 -7.62
C ARG A 33 -0.78 -24.12 -8.06
N GLU A 34 -0.40 -23.06 -8.76
CA GLU A 34 0.91 -22.93 -9.40
C GLU A 34 1.96 -22.27 -8.49
N TYR A 35 1.53 -21.40 -7.58
CA TYR A 35 2.44 -20.61 -6.72
C TYR A 35 2.17 -20.75 -5.22
N GLY A 36 1.12 -21.48 -4.81
CA GLY A 36 0.75 -21.61 -3.39
C GLY A 36 0.25 -20.31 -2.76
N VAL A 37 -0.03 -19.28 -3.56
CA VAL A 37 -0.47 -17.97 -3.07
C VAL A 37 -1.99 -17.98 -2.94
N GLN A 38 -2.46 -17.91 -1.70
CA GLN A 38 -3.88 -17.91 -1.37
C GLN A 38 -4.41 -16.49 -1.17
N GLY A 39 -5.44 -16.12 -1.92
CA GLY A 39 -6.21 -14.91 -1.68
C GLY A 39 -7.28 -15.10 -0.60
N TYR A 40 -7.62 -14.03 0.11
CA TYR A 40 -8.72 -14.00 1.08
C TYR A 40 -9.80 -13.04 0.58
N THR A 41 -11.07 -13.50 0.63
CA THR A 41 -12.22 -12.66 0.26
C THR A 41 -12.86 -12.11 1.52
N ILE A 42 -12.94 -10.77 1.61
CA ILE A 42 -13.63 -10.06 2.68
C ILE A 42 -14.87 -9.40 2.06
N VAL A 43 -16.04 -9.66 2.65
CA VAL A 43 -17.28 -8.97 2.26
C VAL A 43 -17.41 -7.74 3.15
N GLN A 44 -17.42 -6.56 2.52
CA GLN A 44 -17.66 -5.29 3.21
C GLN A 44 -19.14 -4.92 3.13
N CYS A 45 -19.79 -4.73 4.27
CA CYS A 45 -21.15 -4.22 4.37
C CYS A 45 -21.17 -2.72 4.71
N LEU A 46 -22.36 -2.11 4.63
CA LEU A 46 -22.55 -0.72 5.05
C LEU A 46 -22.18 -0.57 6.54
N GLY A 47 -21.27 0.36 6.83
CA GLY A 47 -20.79 0.64 8.19
C GLY A 47 -19.49 -0.08 8.55
N ASP A 48 -19.03 -1.05 7.75
CA ASP A 48 -17.78 -1.76 8.01
C ASP A 48 -16.56 -0.90 7.65
N ALA A 49 -15.58 -0.88 8.55
CA ALA A 49 -14.24 -0.39 8.29
C ALA A 49 -13.28 -1.56 8.07
N ILE A 50 -12.53 -1.54 6.97
CA ILE A 50 -11.51 -2.55 6.65
C ILE A 50 -10.14 -1.89 6.75
N PHE A 51 -9.28 -2.47 7.59
CA PHE A 51 -7.87 -2.08 7.70
C PHE A 51 -7.03 -2.96 6.78
N ILE A 52 -6.32 -2.32 5.86
CA ILE A 52 -5.41 -2.99 4.95
C ILE A 52 -3.98 -2.59 5.35
N PRO A 53 -3.13 -3.54 5.78
CA PRO A 53 -1.76 -3.23 6.15
C PRO A 53 -0.95 -2.71 4.96
N ALA A 54 0.07 -1.90 5.26
CA ALA A 54 1.01 -1.43 4.25
C ALA A 54 1.62 -2.60 3.46
N GLY A 55 1.63 -2.48 2.13
CA GLY A 55 2.20 -3.48 1.23
C GLY A 55 1.32 -4.71 0.98
N ALA A 56 0.13 -4.81 1.58
CA ALA A 56 -0.80 -5.88 1.26
C ALA A 56 -1.51 -5.62 -0.09
N PRO A 57 -1.22 -6.40 -1.16
CA PRO A 57 -1.91 -6.26 -2.43
C PRO A 57 -3.38 -6.66 -2.27
N HIS A 58 -4.28 -5.86 -2.83
CA HIS A 58 -5.71 -6.10 -2.74
C HIS A 58 -6.43 -5.58 -4.00
N GLN A 59 -7.59 -6.17 -4.29
CA GLN A 59 -8.46 -5.76 -5.39
C GLN A 59 -9.90 -5.66 -4.87
N VAL A 60 -10.70 -4.78 -5.47
CA VAL A 60 -12.05 -4.49 -4.99
C VAL A 60 -13.05 -4.70 -6.12
N ARG A 61 -14.17 -5.36 -5.80
CA ARG A 61 -15.31 -5.51 -6.70
C ARG A 61 -16.60 -5.13 -5.99
N ASN A 62 -17.28 -4.12 -6.52
CA ASN A 62 -18.58 -3.68 -6.01
C ASN A 62 -19.66 -4.68 -6.46
N LEU A 63 -20.36 -5.31 -5.50
CA LEU A 63 -21.49 -6.21 -5.79
C LEU A 63 -22.81 -5.45 -5.96
N HIS A 64 -22.89 -4.26 -5.37
CA HIS A 64 -24.00 -3.32 -5.47
C HIS A 64 -23.44 -1.90 -5.67
N SER A 65 -24.28 -0.96 -6.10
CA SER A 65 -23.91 0.45 -6.12
C SER A 65 -23.56 0.93 -4.71
N CYS A 66 -22.34 1.45 -4.53
CA CYS A 66 -21.83 1.89 -3.24
C CYS A 66 -20.87 3.06 -3.37
N VAL A 67 -20.71 3.82 -2.29
CA VAL A 67 -19.68 4.84 -2.12
C VAL A 67 -18.78 4.39 -0.98
N LYS A 68 -17.46 4.51 -1.16
CA LYS A 68 -16.49 4.29 -0.09
C LYS A 68 -15.61 5.51 0.11
N VAL A 69 -15.16 5.68 1.36
CA VAL A 69 -14.10 6.60 1.75
C VAL A 69 -12.92 5.74 2.20
N ALA A 70 -11.72 6.10 1.75
CA ALA A 70 -10.48 5.47 2.16
C ALA A 70 -9.52 6.58 2.57
N GLU A 71 -8.75 6.32 3.63
CA GLU A 71 -7.71 7.21 4.12
C GLU A 71 -6.46 6.38 4.40
N ASP A 72 -5.32 6.84 3.89
CA ASP A 72 -4.04 6.22 4.12
C ASP A 72 -3.40 6.84 5.38
N PHE A 73 -2.80 6.01 6.23
CA PHE A 73 -2.11 6.47 7.43
C PHE A 73 -0.81 5.71 7.67
N VAL A 74 0.11 6.32 8.42
CA VAL A 74 1.39 5.72 8.83
C VAL A 74 1.32 5.39 10.31
N SER A 75 1.42 4.10 10.64
CA SER A 75 1.55 3.63 12.02
C SER A 75 3.01 3.41 12.40
N PRO A 76 3.41 3.64 13.67
CA PRO A 76 4.76 3.33 14.14
C PRO A 76 5.17 1.87 13.88
N GLU A 77 4.23 0.93 14.03
CA GLU A 77 4.44 -0.51 13.89
C GLU A 77 4.90 -0.92 12.48
N HIS A 78 4.48 -0.17 11.46
CA HIS A 78 4.78 -0.48 10.06
C HIS A 78 5.72 0.53 9.41
N LEU A 79 6.30 1.46 10.17
CA LEU A 79 7.10 2.56 9.64
C LEU A 79 8.25 2.09 8.75
N ASN A 80 8.98 1.06 9.18
CA ASN A 80 10.09 0.49 8.41
C ASN A 80 9.61 -0.08 7.07
N HIS A 81 8.45 -0.74 7.08
CA HIS A 81 7.85 -1.30 5.88
C HIS A 81 7.39 -0.19 4.92
N CYS A 82 6.68 0.83 5.43
CA CYS A 82 6.27 2.00 4.65
C CYS A 82 7.47 2.72 4.03
N PHE A 83 8.55 2.91 4.79
CA PHE A 83 9.76 3.55 4.29
C PHE A 83 10.39 2.75 3.14
N ARG A 84 10.47 1.42 3.27
CA ARG A 84 10.97 0.57 2.19
C ARG A 84 10.09 0.63 0.94
N LEU A 85 8.76 0.58 1.09
CA LEU A 85 7.83 0.72 -0.03
C LEU A 85 7.99 2.07 -0.74
N THR A 86 8.17 3.18 0.00
CA THR A 86 8.49 4.49 -0.59
C THR A 86 9.76 4.45 -1.44
N GLN A 87 10.75 3.65 -1.06
CA GLN A 87 11.98 3.49 -1.84
C GLN A 87 11.78 2.61 -3.08
N GLU A 88 10.94 1.58 -3.01
CA GLU A 88 10.56 0.73 -4.14
C GLU A 88 9.80 1.55 -5.21
N PHE A 89 8.85 2.39 -4.79
CA PHE A 89 8.11 3.27 -5.72
C PHE A 89 9.02 4.26 -6.47
N ARG A 90 10.12 4.71 -5.86
CA ARG A 90 11.11 5.59 -6.53
C ARG A 90 11.90 4.87 -7.62
N GLN A 91 11.92 3.53 -7.62
CA GLN A 91 12.57 2.73 -8.66
C GLN A 91 11.66 2.49 -9.87
N LEU A 92 10.35 2.79 -9.74
CA LEU A 92 9.43 2.79 -10.87
C LEU A 92 9.73 3.98 -11.79
N SER A 93 9.43 3.80 -13.09
CA SER A 93 9.58 4.85 -14.11
C SER A 93 9.04 6.20 -13.62
N GLU A 94 9.71 7.29 -13.99
CA GLU A 94 9.28 8.67 -13.66
C GLU A 94 7.86 8.99 -14.16
N THR A 95 7.36 8.25 -15.14
CA THR A 95 5.99 8.38 -15.66
C THR A 95 4.94 7.60 -14.86
N HIS A 96 5.34 6.79 -13.88
CA HIS A 96 4.44 5.96 -13.11
C HIS A 96 3.67 6.79 -12.08
N SER A 97 2.34 6.65 -12.03
CA SER A 97 1.44 7.45 -11.17
C SER A 97 1.69 7.33 -9.65
N ASN A 98 2.48 6.34 -9.23
CA ASN A 98 2.89 6.13 -7.84
C ASN A 98 4.35 6.53 -7.56
N HIS A 99 5.05 7.16 -8.51
CA HIS A 99 6.42 7.65 -8.31
C HIS A 99 6.49 8.78 -7.26
N GLU A 100 5.43 9.57 -7.11
CA GLU A 100 5.36 10.64 -6.11
C GLU A 100 5.22 10.09 -4.68
N ASP A 101 5.99 10.66 -3.74
CA ASP A 101 5.92 10.38 -2.29
C ASP A 101 4.65 10.99 -1.68
N LYS A 102 3.49 10.39 -1.97
CA LYS A 102 2.16 10.87 -1.57
C LYS A 102 1.98 10.99 -0.06
N LEU A 103 2.56 10.07 0.71
CA LEU A 103 2.44 10.03 2.17
C LEU A 103 3.47 10.90 2.89
N GLN A 104 4.55 11.32 2.20
CA GLN A 104 5.64 12.10 2.80
C GLN A 104 6.17 11.48 4.11
N VAL A 105 6.45 10.18 4.10
CA VAL A 105 6.81 9.40 5.31
C VAL A 105 7.97 10.06 6.07
N LYS A 106 8.96 10.62 5.35
CA LYS A 106 10.09 11.34 5.97
C LYS A 106 9.65 12.56 6.78
N ASN A 107 8.68 13.33 6.29
CA ASN A 107 8.14 14.49 7.00
C ASN A 107 7.39 14.06 8.26
N ILE A 108 6.57 13.01 8.14
CA ILE A 108 5.86 12.44 9.29
C ILE A 108 6.84 12.04 10.40
N ILE A 109 7.92 11.32 10.05
CA ILE A 109 8.96 10.92 11.02
C ILE A 109 9.61 12.15 11.65
N TYR A 110 10.02 13.12 10.83
CA TYR A 110 10.69 14.33 11.32
C TYR A 110 9.82 15.07 12.35
N HIS A 111 8.55 15.30 12.02
CA HIS A 111 7.63 15.99 12.92
C HIS A 111 7.30 15.17 14.17
N ALA A 112 7.08 13.86 14.04
CA ALA A 112 6.84 12.99 15.19
C ALA A 112 8.01 13.00 16.20
N VAL A 113 9.26 12.96 15.70
CA VAL A 113 10.46 13.03 16.55
C VAL A 113 10.63 14.43 17.15
N LYS A 114 10.41 15.49 16.36
CA LYS A 114 10.47 16.88 16.84
C LYS A 114 9.50 17.10 18.00
N ASP A 115 8.26 16.63 17.86
CA ASP A 115 7.22 16.80 18.87
C ASP A 115 7.53 15.96 20.12
N ALA A 116 8.02 14.73 19.96
CA ALA A 116 8.44 13.90 21.08
C ALA A 116 9.59 14.55 21.90
N ILE A 117 10.58 15.14 21.23
CA ILE A 117 11.68 15.86 21.89
C ILE A 117 11.15 17.09 22.63
N ALA A 118 10.22 17.86 22.04
CA ALA A 118 9.62 19.02 22.69
C ALA A 118 8.92 18.63 24.00
N VAL A 119 8.11 17.56 23.98
CA VAL A 119 7.40 17.05 25.17
C VAL A 119 8.37 16.58 26.26
N LEU A 120 9.51 15.99 25.90
CA LEU A 120 10.51 15.56 26.87
C LEU A 120 11.23 16.74 27.53
N ARG A 121 11.57 17.78 26.75
CA ARG A 121 12.22 19.01 27.27
C ARG A 121 11.33 19.82 28.19
N GLU A 122 10.04 19.94 27.88
CA GLU A 122 9.07 20.61 28.76
C GLU A 122 8.91 19.91 30.12
N ARG A 123 9.30 18.63 30.22
CA ARG A 123 9.21 17.83 31.43
C ARG A 123 10.53 17.68 32.17
N ASP A 124 11.61 18.26 31.67
CA ASP A 124 12.92 18.21 32.32
C ASP A 124 13.04 19.42 33.27
N PRO A 125 12.97 19.23 34.60
CA PRO A 125 13.00 20.33 35.57
C PRO A 125 14.39 20.98 35.70
N ASP A 126 15.42 20.42 35.07
CA ASP A 126 16.82 20.87 35.17
C ASP A 126 17.24 21.82 34.01
N ASP A 127 16.31 22.25 33.15
CA ASP A 127 16.55 23.18 32.02
C ASP A 127 16.32 24.68 32.37
N GLU A 128 16.35 25.07 33.66
CA GLU A 128 16.47 26.47 34.14
C GLU A 128 17.93 26.92 34.36
#